data_AF-A0A838S1Z5-F1
#
_entry.id   AF-A0A838S1Z5-F1
#
_cell.length_a   1.000
_cell.length_b   1.000
_cell.length_c   1.000
_cell.angle_alpha   90.00
_cell.angle_beta   90.00
_cell.angle_gamma   90.00
#
_symmetry.space_group_name_H-M   'P 1'
#
loop_
_entity.id
_entity.type
_entity.pdbx_description
1 polymer ?
#
loop_
_entity_poly.entity_id
_entity_poly.type
_entity_poly.pdbx_seq_one_letter_code
_entity_poly.pdbx_strand_id
1 'polypeptide(L)'
;LLALVKDLYDTTATNRDFIQARCQPDESSGEVLEKYRRKIMEQFFPARGFGKLKLGEARKAIRDYRKATGNLPGTTELLMTYVENGTRFTREYGDIDERFYDSLESALQELATLLRGEARDLYPPVKERLAQVERMADGIGWGYGDFVTDLVYRLEEELGNPQP
;
A
#
# COMPACT_ATOMS: atom_id res chain seq x y z
N LEU A 1 30.33 -8.52 -16.25
CA LEU A 1 29.36 -8.24 -15.15
C LEU A 1 28.62 -6.92 -15.36
N LEU A 2 29.30 -5.77 -15.48
CA LEU A 2 28.64 -4.47 -15.73
C LEU A 2 27.78 -4.42 -17.00
N ALA A 3 28.25 -5.00 -18.10
CA ALA A 3 27.47 -5.07 -19.35
C ALA A 3 26.15 -5.83 -19.19
N LEU A 4 26.15 -6.95 -18.44
CA LEU A 4 24.96 -7.75 -18.20
C LEU A 4 23.93 -7.02 -17.31
N VAL A 5 24.42 -6.25 -16.32
CA VAL A 5 23.58 -5.42 -15.46
C VAL A 5 22.96 -4.26 -16.25
N LYS A 6 23.73 -3.66 -17.17
CA LYS A 6 23.24 -2.63 -18.09
C LYS A 6 22.17 -3.18 -19.04
N ASP A 7 22.42 -4.33 -19.66
CA ASP A 7 21.44 -4.95 -20.55
C ASP A 7 20.14 -5.29 -19.80
N LEU A 8 20.25 -5.81 -18.56
CA LEU A 8 19.11 -6.10 -17.69
C LEU A 8 18.35 -4.81 -17.29
N TYR A 9 19.07 -3.73 -16.99
CA TYR A 9 18.52 -2.40 -16.74
C TYR A 9 17.72 -1.91 -17.96
N ASP A 10 18.28 -2.02 -19.16
CA ASP A 10 17.67 -1.48 -20.37
C ASP A 10 16.46 -2.31 -20.86
N THR A 11 16.35 -3.58 -20.44
CA THR A 11 15.33 -4.53 -20.93
C THR A 11 13.89 -4.10 -20.62
N THR A 12 13.60 -3.60 -19.40
CA THR A 12 12.24 -3.18 -19.03
C THR A 12 12.25 -1.98 -18.09
N ALA A 13 11.18 -1.17 -18.13
CA ALA A 13 10.99 -0.08 -17.17
C ALA A 13 10.94 -0.60 -15.72
N THR A 14 10.44 -1.82 -15.50
CA THR A 14 10.41 -2.46 -14.19
C THR A 14 11.81 -2.76 -13.65
N ASN A 15 12.73 -3.22 -14.50
CA ASN A 15 14.11 -3.47 -14.10
C ASN A 15 14.87 -2.18 -13.81
N ARG A 16 14.63 -1.13 -14.61
CA ARG A 16 15.18 0.21 -14.31
C ARG A 16 14.76 0.69 -12.94
N ASP A 17 13.45 0.66 -12.67
CA ASP A 17 12.89 1.04 -11.38
C ASP A 17 13.52 0.22 -10.25
N PHE A 18 13.62 -1.11 -10.42
CA PHE A 18 14.19 -2.02 -9.44
C PHE A 18 15.65 -1.69 -9.10
N ILE A 19 16.50 -1.52 -10.11
CA ILE A 19 17.94 -1.29 -9.93
C ILE A 19 18.19 0.12 -9.38
N GLN A 20 17.44 1.13 -9.86
CA GLN A 20 17.60 2.51 -9.42
C GLN A 20 17.24 2.67 -7.94
N ALA A 21 16.15 2.05 -7.51
CA ALA A 21 15.75 2.01 -6.10
C ALA A 21 16.75 1.29 -5.18
N ARG A 22 17.54 0.37 -5.74
CA ARG A 22 18.59 -0.37 -5.01
C ARG A 22 19.90 0.42 -4.90
N CYS A 23 20.17 1.35 -5.83
CA CYS A 23 21.48 1.98 -6.01
C CYS A 23 21.58 3.47 -5.63
N GLN A 24 20.45 4.19 -5.46
CA GLN A 24 20.45 5.62 -5.11
C GLN A 24 19.40 5.92 -4.01
N PRO A 25 19.73 5.74 -2.72
CA PRO A 25 18.72 5.62 -1.68
C PRO A 25 18.04 6.93 -1.21
N ASP A 26 18.54 8.14 -1.51
CA ASP A 26 17.92 9.39 -0.98
C ASP A 26 17.07 10.17 -2.01
N GLU A 27 17.62 10.61 -3.15
CA GLU A 27 16.83 11.38 -4.13
C GLU A 27 15.99 10.50 -5.05
N SER A 28 16.51 9.35 -5.50
CA SER A 28 15.79 8.46 -6.43
C SER A 28 14.72 7.62 -5.75
N SER A 29 14.86 7.36 -4.45
CA SER A 29 13.88 6.57 -3.68
C SER A 29 12.50 7.21 -3.67
N GLY A 30 12.43 8.55 -3.60
CA GLY A 30 11.18 9.29 -3.69
C GLY A 30 10.52 9.12 -5.06
N GLU A 31 11.27 9.31 -6.15
CA GLU A 31 10.75 9.15 -7.52
C GLU A 31 10.27 7.73 -7.81
N VAL A 32 11.00 6.72 -7.33
CA VAL A 32 10.57 5.32 -7.46
C VAL A 32 9.29 5.09 -6.67
N LEU A 33 9.23 5.52 -5.40
CA LEU A 33 8.02 5.38 -4.59
C LEU A 33 6.79 6.00 -5.27
N GLU A 34 6.92 7.22 -5.78
CA GLU A 34 5.83 7.91 -6.51
C GLU A 34 5.38 7.14 -7.74
N LYS A 35 6.30 6.53 -8.48
CA LYS A 35 5.96 5.72 -9.66
C LYS A 35 5.14 4.49 -9.28
N TYR A 36 5.50 3.81 -8.18
CA TYR A 36 4.71 2.68 -7.68
C TYR A 36 3.37 3.13 -7.11
N ARG A 37 3.33 4.26 -6.38
CA ARG A 37 2.09 4.84 -5.86
C ARG A 37 1.11 5.16 -6.98
N ARG A 38 1.58 5.79 -8.07
CA ARG A 38 0.76 6.11 -9.24
C ARG A 38 0.19 4.86 -9.90
N LYS A 39 1.00 3.81 -10.08
CA LYS A 39 0.52 2.53 -10.65
C LYS A 39 -0.64 1.93 -9.84
N ILE A 40 -0.60 2.07 -8.51
CA ILE A 40 -1.69 1.65 -7.63
C ILE A 40 -2.91 2.55 -7.80
N MET A 41 -2.73 3.86 -7.69
CA MET A 41 -3.82 4.84 -7.80
C MET A 41 -4.57 4.73 -9.13
N GLU A 42 -3.86 4.51 -10.24
CA GLU A 42 -4.46 4.35 -11.58
C GLU A 42 -5.42 3.15 -11.68
N GLN A 43 -5.34 2.16 -10.78
CA GLN A 43 -6.30 1.05 -10.78
C GLN A 43 -7.67 1.46 -10.23
N PHE A 44 -7.71 2.47 -9.37
CA PHE A 44 -8.92 3.00 -8.75
C PHE A 44 -9.41 4.27 -9.46
N PHE A 45 -8.50 5.22 -9.67
CA PHE A 45 -8.79 6.57 -10.18
C PHE A 45 -7.86 6.93 -11.35
N PRO A 46 -8.06 6.35 -12.54
CA PRO A 46 -7.28 6.71 -13.72
C PRO A 46 -7.61 8.12 -14.20
N ALA A 47 -6.68 8.76 -14.91
CA ALA A 47 -6.88 10.10 -15.45
C ALA A 47 -8.04 10.19 -16.48
N ARG A 48 -8.40 9.06 -17.11
CA ARG A 48 -9.51 8.97 -18.06
C ARG A 48 -10.22 7.62 -17.90
N GLY A 49 -11.55 7.67 -17.87
CA GLY A 49 -12.41 6.48 -17.75
C GLY A 49 -12.58 6.00 -16.31
N PHE A 50 -13.01 4.75 -16.15
CA PHE A 50 -13.25 4.13 -14.85
C PHE A 50 -12.05 3.31 -14.37
N GLY A 51 -11.89 3.22 -13.04
CA GLY A 51 -10.94 2.31 -12.42
C GLY A 51 -11.15 0.88 -12.89
N LYS A 52 -10.06 0.26 -13.36
CA LYS A 52 -10.11 -1.13 -13.85
C LYS A 52 -10.09 -2.15 -12.73
N LEU A 53 -9.86 -1.71 -11.49
CA LEU A 53 -9.78 -2.53 -10.28
C LEU A 53 -8.91 -3.78 -10.47
N LYS A 54 -7.76 -3.63 -11.13
CA LYS A 54 -6.80 -4.73 -11.24
C LYS A 54 -6.02 -4.88 -9.95
N LEU A 55 -6.71 -5.35 -8.90
CA LEU A 55 -6.21 -5.49 -7.54
C LEU A 55 -4.93 -6.32 -7.48
N GLY A 56 -4.85 -7.38 -8.29
CA GLY A 56 -3.66 -8.21 -8.43
C GLY A 56 -2.42 -7.44 -8.93
N GLU A 57 -2.59 -6.53 -9.90
CA GLU A 57 -1.50 -5.69 -10.41
C GLU A 57 -1.05 -4.67 -9.36
N ALA A 58 -1.99 -4.03 -8.66
CA ALA A 58 -1.69 -3.09 -7.58
C ALA A 58 -0.96 -3.78 -6.41
N ARG A 59 -1.48 -4.91 -5.92
CA ARG A 59 -0.83 -5.70 -4.85
C ARG A 59 0.54 -6.24 -5.29
N LYS A 60 0.70 -6.61 -6.57
CA LYS A 60 2.00 -6.99 -7.13
C LYS A 60 2.99 -5.82 -7.10
N ALA A 61 2.55 -4.60 -7.45
CA ALA A 61 3.40 -3.42 -7.41
C ALA A 61 3.99 -3.18 -6.00
N ILE A 62 3.17 -3.33 -4.95
CA ILE A 62 3.62 -3.23 -3.55
C ILE A 62 4.70 -4.26 -3.23
N ARG A 63 4.46 -5.53 -3.57
CA ARG A 63 5.42 -6.63 -3.33
C ARG A 63 6.73 -6.44 -4.11
N ASP A 64 6.63 -6.04 -5.37
CA ASP A 64 7.78 -5.75 -6.22
C ASP A 64 8.62 -4.60 -5.62
N TYR A 65 7.97 -3.52 -5.16
CA TYR A 65 8.64 -2.40 -4.50
C TYR A 65 9.39 -2.85 -3.25
N ARG A 66 8.72 -3.57 -2.34
CA ARG A 66 9.33 -4.08 -1.10
C ARG A 66 10.52 -4.98 -1.41
N LYS A 67 10.40 -5.87 -2.39
CA LYS A 67 11.47 -6.78 -2.82
C LYS A 67 12.66 -6.03 -3.44
N ALA A 68 12.41 -4.95 -4.18
CA ALA A 68 13.44 -4.16 -4.83
C ALA A 68 14.25 -3.31 -3.86
N THR A 69 13.54 -2.69 -2.91
CA THR A 69 14.11 -1.63 -2.07
C THR A 69 14.45 -2.09 -0.67
N GLY A 70 13.69 -3.03 -0.11
CA GLY A 70 13.66 -3.27 1.33
C GLY A 70 13.16 -2.06 2.14
N ASN A 71 12.59 -1.03 1.49
CA ASN A 71 12.19 0.21 2.13
C ASN A 71 10.83 0.03 2.81
N LEU A 72 10.87 -0.16 4.13
CA LEU A 72 9.67 -0.33 4.97
C LEU A 72 8.76 0.91 4.97
N PRO A 73 9.27 2.15 5.18
CA PRO A 73 8.45 3.36 5.04
C PRO A 73 7.69 3.44 3.72
N GLY A 74 8.35 3.20 2.59
CA GLY A 74 7.71 3.21 1.28
C GLY A 74 6.70 2.06 1.12
N THR A 75 6.97 0.88 1.68
CA THR A 75 6.04 -0.25 1.63
C THR A 75 4.77 0.05 2.42
N THR A 76 4.91 0.60 3.64
CA THR A 76 3.81 1.08 4.49
C THR A 76 3.00 2.13 3.76
N GLU A 77 3.65 3.08 3.10
CA GLU A 77 3.00 4.13 2.31
C GLU A 77 2.16 3.57 1.14
N LEU A 78 2.69 2.58 0.42
CA LEU A 78 1.98 1.96 -0.70
C LEU A 78 0.80 1.08 -0.23
N LEU A 79 0.92 0.39 0.90
CA LEU A 79 -0.18 -0.34 1.52
C LEU A 79 -1.29 0.61 1.97
N MET A 80 -0.94 1.72 2.63
CA MET A 80 -1.91 2.75 3.00
C MET A 80 -2.59 3.35 1.78
N THR A 81 -1.83 3.73 0.74
CA THR A 81 -2.39 4.24 -0.52
C THR A 81 -3.41 3.26 -1.10
N TYR A 82 -3.10 1.97 -1.13
CA TYR A 82 -3.99 0.94 -1.66
C TYR A 82 -5.32 0.88 -0.91
N VAL A 83 -5.26 0.84 0.42
CA VAL A 83 -6.44 0.76 1.27
C VAL A 83 -7.27 2.03 1.17
N GLU A 84 -6.65 3.20 1.32
CA GLU A 84 -7.34 4.50 1.25
C GLU A 84 -8.09 4.69 -0.07
N ASN A 85 -7.45 4.34 -1.20
CA ASN A 85 -8.09 4.44 -2.51
C ASN A 85 -9.18 3.40 -2.68
N GLY A 86 -9.01 2.19 -2.15
CA GLY A 86 -10.04 1.15 -2.16
C GLY A 86 -11.28 1.57 -1.37
N THR A 87 -11.12 2.01 -0.12
CA THR A 87 -12.23 2.51 0.71
C THR A 87 -12.92 3.69 0.05
N ARG A 88 -12.15 4.67 -0.46
CA ARG A 88 -12.71 5.82 -1.17
C ARG A 88 -13.49 5.40 -2.41
N PHE A 89 -12.99 4.43 -3.16
CA PHE A 89 -13.65 3.92 -4.37
C PHE A 89 -15.05 3.40 -4.07
N THR A 90 -15.22 2.61 -3.00
CA THR A 90 -16.55 2.16 -2.55
C THR A 90 -17.44 3.32 -2.13
N ARG A 91 -16.91 4.35 -1.46
CA ARG A 91 -17.70 5.52 -1.08
C ARG A 91 -18.18 6.34 -2.28
N GLU A 92 -17.43 6.36 -3.36
CA GLU A 92 -17.73 7.17 -4.54
C GLU A 92 -18.60 6.42 -5.57
N TYR A 93 -18.42 5.10 -5.69
CA TYR A 93 -19.08 4.29 -6.72
C TYR A 93 -20.05 3.22 -6.17
N GLY A 94 -20.13 3.07 -4.86
CA GLY A 94 -20.98 2.09 -4.20
C GLY A 94 -20.32 0.72 -4.01
N ASP A 95 -21.13 -0.24 -3.61
CA ASP A 95 -20.68 -1.60 -3.28
C ASP A 95 -20.10 -2.34 -4.51
N ILE A 96 -19.05 -3.14 -4.29
CA ILE A 96 -18.28 -3.80 -5.36
C ILE A 96 -18.50 -5.32 -5.38
N ASP A 97 -17.60 -6.11 -4.79
CA ASP A 97 -17.75 -7.55 -4.61
C ASP A 97 -16.89 -8.02 -3.42
N GLU A 98 -17.15 -9.22 -2.92
CA GLU A 98 -16.40 -9.82 -1.80
C GLU A 98 -14.88 -9.80 -2.02
N ARG A 99 -14.44 -10.15 -3.24
CA ARG A 99 -13.03 -10.26 -3.60
C ARG A 99 -12.30 -8.93 -3.50
N PHE A 100 -13.01 -7.83 -3.76
CA PHE A 100 -12.49 -6.50 -3.58
C PHE A 100 -12.18 -6.23 -2.11
N TYR A 101 -13.13 -6.51 -1.22
CA TYR A 101 -12.96 -6.29 0.22
C TYR A 101 -11.92 -7.23 0.83
N ASP A 102 -11.93 -8.53 0.49
CA ASP A 102 -10.88 -9.49 0.86
C ASP A 102 -9.48 -8.95 0.51
N SER A 103 -9.36 -8.29 -0.64
CA SER A 103 -8.09 -7.71 -1.05
C SER A 103 -7.68 -6.50 -0.22
N LEU A 104 -8.62 -5.68 0.25
CA LEU A 104 -8.33 -4.54 1.15
C LEU A 104 -7.96 -5.05 2.55
N GLU A 105 -8.72 -6.00 3.07
CA GLU A 105 -8.47 -6.63 4.38
C GLU A 105 -7.10 -7.31 4.41
N SER A 106 -6.74 -8.07 3.37
CA SER A 106 -5.41 -8.68 3.29
C SER A 106 -4.26 -7.67 3.21
N ALA A 107 -4.50 -6.48 2.63
CA ALA A 107 -3.51 -5.40 2.61
C ALA A 107 -3.38 -4.72 3.97
N LEU A 108 -4.49 -4.48 4.67
CA LEU A 108 -4.50 -4.00 6.05
C LEU A 108 -3.84 -4.98 7.01
N GLN A 109 -4.08 -6.28 6.86
CA GLN A 109 -3.44 -7.31 7.67
C GLN A 109 -1.93 -7.33 7.45
N GLU A 110 -1.47 -7.21 6.21
CA GLU A 110 -0.04 -7.10 5.90
C GLU A 110 0.58 -5.85 6.51
N LEU A 111 -0.09 -4.71 6.42
CA LEU A 111 0.32 -3.46 7.07
C LEU A 111 0.41 -3.64 8.59
N ALA A 112 -0.61 -4.24 9.20
CA ALA A 112 -0.64 -4.46 10.63
C ALA A 112 0.48 -5.41 11.09
N THR A 113 0.80 -6.44 10.31
CA THR A 113 1.96 -7.31 10.56
C THR A 113 3.28 -6.55 10.50
N LEU A 114 3.45 -5.62 9.54
CA LEU A 114 4.63 -4.76 9.48
C LEU A 114 4.75 -3.88 10.72
N LEU A 115 3.67 -3.20 11.09
CA LEU A 115 3.62 -2.27 12.22
C LEU A 115 3.78 -2.97 13.58
N ARG A 116 3.42 -4.26 13.69
CA ARG A 116 3.71 -5.05 14.89
C ARG A 116 5.16 -5.51 14.99
N GLY A 117 5.87 -5.55 13.87
CA GLY A 117 7.22 -6.11 13.76
C GLY A 117 8.24 -5.07 13.31
N GLU A 118 8.80 -5.29 12.12
CA GLU A 118 9.95 -4.55 11.58
C GLU A 118 9.71 -3.05 11.33
N ALA A 119 8.43 -2.62 11.27
CA ALA A 119 8.05 -1.24 11.00
C ALA A 119 7.30 -0.60 12.17
N ARG A 120 7.52 -1.05 13.41
CA ARG A 120 6.81 -0.56 14.61
C ARG A 120 6.86 0.95 14.79
N ASP A 121 8.02 1.56 14.53
CA ASP A 121 8.22 3.01 14.67
C ASP A 121 7.43 3.83 13.64
N LEU A 122 6.84 3.19 12.64
CA LEU A 122 5.98 3.82 11.64
C LEU A 122 4.50 3.85 12.04
N TYR A 123 4.11 3.28 13.18
CA TYR A 123 2.71 3.34 13.64
C TYR A 123 2.23 4.77 13.94
N PRO A 124 2.96 5.59 14.74
CA PRO A 124 2.52 6.96 15.05
C PRO A 124 2.16 7.82 13.82
N PRO A 125 2.98 7.87 12.74
CA PRO A 125 2.63 8.67 11.57
C PRO A 125 1.48 8.11 10.71
N VAL A 126 1.12 6.82 10.81
CA VAL A 126 0.02 6.24 10.02
C VAL A 126 -1.29 6.10 10.78
N LYS A 127 -1.27 6.20 12.12
CA LYS A 127 -2.44 6.05 12.99
C LYS A 127 -3.63 6.91 12.56
N GLU A 128 -3.42 8.20 12.30
CA GLU A 128 -4.53 9.09 11.91
C GLU A 128 -5.14 8.70 10.56
N ARG A 129 -4.31 8.20 9.63
CA ARG A 129 -4.79 7.73 8.33
C ARG A 129 -5.61 6.44 8.46
N LEU A 130 -5.19 5.53 9.35
CA LEU A 130 -5.98 4.34 9.69
C LEU A 130 -7.33 4.70 10.31
N ALA A 131 -7.37 5.68 11.21
CA ALA A 131 -8.62 6.19 11.78
C ALA A 131 -9.52 6.85 10.72
N GLN A 132 -8.95 7.48 9.68
CA GLN A 132 -9.73 7.99 8.55
C GLN A 132 -10.31 6.85 7.71
N VAL A 133 -9.53 5.80 7.44
CA VAL A 133 -10.01 4.60 6.75
C VAL A 133 -11.16 3.95 7.53
N GLU A 134 -11.03 3.79 8.85
CA GLU A 134 -12.09 3.30 9.74
C GLU A 134 -13.39 4.12 9.60
N ARG A 135 -13.30 5.46 9.73
CA ARG A 135 -14.46 6.35 9.56
C ARG A 135 -15.10 6.25 8.18
N MET A 136 -14.30 6.05 7.13
CA MET A 136 -14.81 5.89 5.76
C MET A 136 -15.41 4.49 5.54
N ALA A 137 -14.88 3.47 6.22
CA ALA A 137 -15.34 2.09 6.12
C ALA A 137 -16.65 1.86 6.90
N ASP A 138 -17.02 2.77 7.80
CA ASP A 138 -18.29 2.71 8.53
C ASP A 138 -19.49 2.55 7.59
N GLY A 139 -20.29 1.53 7.87
CA GLY A 139 -21.45 1.12 7.08
C GLY A 139 -21.15 0.50 5.71
N ILE A 140 -19.88 0.25 5.35
CA ILE A 140 -19.54 -0.56 4.17
C ILE A 140 -19.81 -2.04 4.48
N GLY A 141 -20.48 -2.73 3.54
CA GLY A 141 -20.88 -4.13 3.67
C GLY A 141 -19.74 -5.14 3.65
N TRP A 142 -20.09 -6.41 3.49
CA TRP A 142 -19.15 -7.55 3.39
C TRP A 142 -18.30 -7.81 4.64
N GLY A 143 -18.66 -7.21 5.79
CA GLY A 143 -17.86 -7.28 7.01
C GLY A 143 -16.63 -6.37 7.00
N TYR A 144 -16.40 -5.63 5.91
CA TYR A 144 -15.22 -4.79 5.75
C TYR A 144 -15.12 -3.69 6.82
N GLY A 145 -16.22 -2.97 7.09
CA GLY A 145 -16.23 -1.94 8.13
C GLY A 145 -15.90 -2.51 9.52
N ASP A 146 -16.47 -3.67 9.86
CA ASP A 146 -16.23 -4.36 11.13
C ASP A 146 -14.76 -4.81 11.24
N PHE A 147 -14.20 -5.37 10.16
CA PHE A 147 -12.79 -5.76 10.07
C PHE A 147 -11.86 -4.57 10.30
N VAL A 148 -12.09 -3.44 9.62
CA VAL A 148 -11.26 -2.24 9.77
C VAL A 148 -11.29 -1.75 11.21
N THR A 149 -12.49 -1.67 11.80
CA THR A 149 -12.70 -1.20 13.18
C THR A 149 -11.93 -2.07 14.18
N ASP A 150 -12.07 -3.39 14.09
CA ASP A 150 -11.37 -4.33 14.96
C ASP A 150 -9.84 -4.28 14.78
N LEU A 151 -9.36 -4.16 13.53
CA LEU A 151 -7.93 -4.07 13.26
C LEU A 151 -7.32 -2.77 13.79
N VAL A 152 -8.00 -1.64 13.62
CA VAL A 152 -7.54 -0.33 14.13
C VAL A 152 -7.54 -0.32 15.66
N TYR A 153 -8.61 -0.82 16.29
CA TYR A 153 -8.67 -0.95 17.74
C TYR A 153 -7.50 -1.76 18.31
N ARG A 154 -7.21 -2.95 17.72
CA ARG A 154 -6.09 -3.80 18.15
C ARG A 154 -4.74 -3.13 17.97
N LEU A 155 -4.51 -2.45 16.85
CA LEU A 155 -3.26 -1.72 16.63
C LEU A 155 -3.06 -0.61 17.66
N GLU A 156 -4.13 0.11 18.02
CA GLU A 156 -4.07 1.15 19.03
C GLU A 156 -3.78 0.59 20.42
N GLU A 157 -4.40 -0.53 20.81
CA GLU A 157 -4.13 -1.20 22.08
C GLU A 157 -2.67 -1.66 22.17
N GLU A 158 -2.12 -2.22 21.09
CA GLU A 158 -0.79 -2.81 21.06
C GLU A 158 0.36 -1.78 20.86
N LEU A 159 0.10 -0.70 20.13
CA LEU A 159 1.12 0.24 19.62
C LEU A 159 0.87 1.70 20.03
N GLY A 160 -0.32 2.06 20.50
CA GLY A 160 -0.73 3.45 20.78
C GLY A 160 -0.14 4.05 22.06
N ASN A 161 0.34 3.22 22.99
CA ASN A 161 1.01 3.68 24.20
C ASN A 161 2.53 3.50 24.07
N PRO A 162 3.35 4.55 24.27
CA PRO A 162 4.79 4.36 24.40
C PRO A 162 5.05 3.45 25.60
N GLN A 163 5.80 2.35 25.38
CA GLN A 163 6.30 1.57 26.51
C GLN A 163 7.15 2.48 27.40
N PRO A 164 7.01 2.39 28.74
CA PRO A 164 7.77 3.20 29.68
C PRO A 164 9.29 2.97 29.58
#